data_AF-V5GSU9-F1
#
_entry.id   AF-V5GSU9-F1
#
_cell.length_a   1.000
_cell.length_b   1.000
_cell.length_c   1.000
_cell.angle_alpha   90.00
_cell.angle_beta   90.00
_cell.angle_gamma   90.00
#
_symmetry.space_group_name_H-M   'P 1'
#
loop_
_entity.id
_entity.type
_entity.pdbx_description
1 polymer ?
#
loop_
_entity_poly.entity_id
_entity_poly.type
_entity_poly.pdbx_seq_one_letter_code
_entity_poly.pdbx_strand_id
1 'polypeptide(L)'
;AGFVIVMDNAPYHSRLLEMLPTTTWRKADIQKWLDGKNISYDPGFVKAQLLTLAKQHSSTYKKYVVDEMARAKDIEVLRLPPYHCELNPIELIWAAVKGKVARENRSFKLEDIKVLLDKALEEITADYWTKCIEHVKKVEENLWNMDMQVDI
;
A
#
# COMPACT_ATOMS: atom_id res chain seq x y z
N ALA A 1 16.82 -15.72 2.01
CA ALA A 1 15.35 -15.78 1.88
C ALA A 1 14.86 -14.34 1.93
N GLY A 2 14.18 -13.86 0.89
CA GLY A 2 13.61 -12.51 0.89
C GLY A 2 12.31 -12.48 1.71
N PHE A 3 12.06 -11.37 2.39
CA PHE A 3 10.78 -11.14 3.06
C PHE A 3 9.93 -10.21 2.21
N VAL A 4 8.61 -10.45 2.20
CA VAL A 4 7.64 -9.62 1.48
C VAL A 4 6.62 -9.10 2.48
N ILE A 5 6.34 -7.79 2.42
CA ILE A 5 5.20 -7.15 3.08
C ILE A 5 4.13 -6.93 2.03
N VAL A 6 2.96 -7.53 2.22
CA VAL A 6 1.77 -7.23 1.42
C VAL A 6 1.04 -6.07 2.10
N MET A 7 0.83 -4.98 1.37
CA MET A 7 0.21 -3.76 1.86
C MET A 7 -1.03 -3.43 1.02
N ASP A 8 -2.11 -3.05 1.67
CA ASP A 8 -3.26 -2.49 0.99
C ASP A 8 -2.88 -1.13 0.35
N ASN A 9 -3.54 -0.82 -0.76
CA ASN A 9 -3.24 0.37 -1.54
C ASN A 9 -4.14 1.53 -1.15
N ALA A 10 -4.07 1.89 0.13
CA ALA A 10 -4.72 3.07 0.66
C ALA A 10 -3.80 4.31 0.61
N PRO A 11 -4.35 5.52 0.38
CA PRO A 11 -3.54 6.74 0.29
C PRO A 11 -2.69 7.02 1.53
N TYR A 12 -3.20 6.70 2.73
CA TYR A 12 -2.49 6.92 4.00
C TYR A 12 -1.27 6.00 4.19
N HIS A 13 -1.21 4.88 3.46
CA HIS A 13 -0.07 3.97 3.42
C HIS A 13 0.98 4.33 2.36
N SER A 14 0.70 5.34 1.53
CA SER A 14 1.47 5.72 0.36
C SER A 14 2.09 7.11 0.51
N ARG A 15 2.66 7.39 1.69
CA ARG A 15 3.35 8.67 1.94
C ARG A 15 4.62 8.74 1.10
N LEU A 16 4.68 9.74 0.22
CA LEU A 16 5.87 10.00 -0.59
C LEU A 16 7.06 10.43 0.27
N LEU A 17 8.25 9.95 -0.11
CA LEU A 17 9.53 10.33 0.51
C LEU A 17 9.83 11.81 0.26
N GLU A 18 9.59 12.27 -0.95
CA GLU A 18 9.67 13.67 -1.34
C GLU A 18 8.38 14.11 -2.03
N MET A 19 8.03 15.39 -1.90
CA MET A 19 6.87 15.91 -2.62
C MET A 19 7.19 16.06 -4.11
N LEU A 20 6.24 15.65 -4.94
CA LEU A 20 6.32 15.79 -6.39
C LEU A 20 5.51 17.00 -6.87
N PRO A 21 5.91 17.66 -7.97
CA PRO A 21 5.15 18.75 -8.55
C PRO A 21 3.70 18.39 -8.86
N THR A 22 2.76 19.19 -8.37
CA THR A 22 1.32 19.05 -8.65
C THR A 22 0.74 20.32 -9.24
N THR A 23 -0.51 20.26 -9.70
CA THR A 23 -1.22 21.43 -10.26
C THR A 23 -1.37 22.59 -9.26
N THR A 24 -1.28 22.33 -7.95
CA THR A 24 -1.36 23.35 -6.90
C THR A 24 -0.04 24.10 -6.67
N TRP A 25 1.09 23.58 -7.13
CA TRP A 25 2.40 24.22 -6.96
C TRP A 25 2.52 25.52 -7.75
N ARG A 26 3.32 26.48 -7.28
CA ARG A 26 3.63 27.68 -8.06
C ARG A 26 4.64 27.34 -9.16
N LYS A 27 4.68 28.14 -10.23
CA LYS A 27 5.65 27.96 -11.33
C LYS A 27 7.09 27.86 -10.80
N ALA A 28 7.47 28.76 -9.88
CA ALA A 28 8.78 28.80 -9.27
C ALA A 28 9.13 27.54 -8.46
N ASP A 29 8.15 26.94 -7.77
CA ASP A 29 8.39 25.70 -6.99
C ASP A 29 8.65 24.51 -7.92
N ILE A 30 7.96 24.46 -9.07
CA ILE A 30 8.17 23.42 -10.09
C ILE A 30 9.56 23.58 -10.71
N GLN A 31 9.96 24.81 -11.03
CA GLN A 31 11.30 25.14 -11.53
C GLN A 31 12.37 24.71 -10.54
N LYS A 32 12.23 25.09 -9.26
CA LYS A 32 13.15 24.69 -8.19
C LYS A 32 13.28 23.18 -8.06
N TRP A 33 12.18 22.44 -8.22
CA TRP A 33 12.23 20.98 -8.21
C TRP A 33 12.99 20.43 -9.42
N LEU A 34 12.72 20.93 -10.64
CA LEU A 34 13.44 20.53 -11.86
C LEU A 34 14.94 20.83 -11.75
N ASP A 35 15.30 22.02 -11.28
CA ASP A 35 16.69 22.44 -11.05
C ASP A 35 17.37 21.50 -10.04
N GLY A 36 16.69 21.18 -8.93
CA GLY A 36 17.19 20.25 -7.92
C GLY A 36 17.37 18.81 -8.42
N LYS A 37 16.74 18.44 -9.54
CA LYS A 37 16.93 17.15 -10.24
C LYS A 37 17.85 17.25 -11.45
N ASN A 38 18.45 18.42 -11.71
CA ASN A 38 19.24 18.71 -12.89
C ASN A 38 18.49 18.46 -14.21
N ILE A 39 17.18 18.74 -14.25
CA ILE A 39 16.35 18.62 -15.45
C ILE A 39 16.28 19.99 -16.13
N SER A 40 16.83 20.10 -17.33
CA SER A 40 16.81 21.34 -18.11
C SER A 40 15.41 21.63 -18.67
N TYR A 41 15.04 22.90 -18.70
CA TYR A 41 13.80 23.40 -19.30
C TYR A 41 14.04 24.77 -19.95
N ASP A 42 13.17 25.15 -20.89
CA ASP A 42 13.21 26.48 -21.50
C ASP A 42 12.68 27.53 -20.48
N PRO A 43 13.39 28.64 -20.25
CA PRO A 43 12.93 29.74 -19.39
C PRO A 43 11.53 30.29 -19.73
N GLY A 44 11.14 30.23 -21.01
CA GLY A 44 9.84 30.65 -21.53
C GLY A 44 8.69 29.69 -21.20
N PHE A 45 8.95 28.48 -20.67
CA PHE A 45 7.89 27.51 -20.41
C PHE A 45 6.84 28.03 -19.44
N VAL A 46 5.57 27.85 -19.81
CA VAL A 46 4.45 28.13 -18.91
C VAL A 46 4.30 27.02 -17.88
N LYS A 47 3.56 27.28 -16.80
CA LYS A 47 3.34 26.32 -15.69
C LYS A 47 2.88 24.94 -16.20
N ALA A 48 1.99 24.89 -17.18
CA ALA A 48 1.50 23.64 -17.74
C ALA A 48 2.60 22.82 -18.42
N GLN A 49 3.50 23.47 -19.19
CA GLN A 49 4.63 22.79 -19.85
C GLN A 49 5.63 22.25 -18.83
N LEU A 50 5.95 23.03 -17.78
CA LEU A 50 6.82 22.60 -16.70
C LEU A 50 6.23 21.42 -15.92
N LEU A 51 4.90 21.41 -15.69
CA LEU A 51 4.22 20.27 -15.06
C LEU A 51 4.25 19.03 -15.94
N THR A 52 4.05 19.15 -17.25
CA THR A 52 4.16 18.02 -18.18
C THR A 52 5.56 17.44 -18.18
N LEU A 53 6.59 18.30 -18.23
CA LEU A 53 7.98 17.87 -18.12
C LEU A 53 8.26 17.17 -16.78
N ALA A 54 7.85 17.78 -15.66
CA ALA A 54 8.02 17.16 -14.34
C ALA A 54 7.35 15.78 -14.28
N LYS A 55 6.11 15.63 -14.80
CA LYS A 55 5.39 14.35 -14.85
C LYS A 55 6.14 13.26 -15.62
N GLN A 56 6.85 13.60 -16.69
CA GLN A 56 7.67 12.64 -17.45
C GLN A 56 8.79 12.04 -16.60
N HIS A 57 9.29 12.78 -15.61
CA HIS A 57 10.36 12.34 -14.71
C HIS A 57 9.86 11.86 -13.34
N SER A 58 8.62 12.22 -12.96
CA SER A 58 8.06 11.96 -11.63
C SER A 58 8.12 10.50 -11.21
N SER A 59 7.94 9.53 -12.12
CA SER A 59 7.99 8.10 -11.80
C SER A 59 9.32 7.67 -11.17
N THR A 60 10.43 8.22 -11.64
CA THR A 60 11.80 7.94 -11.14
C THR A 60 11.97 8.37 -9.68
N TYR A 61 11.27 9.44 -9.30
CA TYR A 61 11.35 10.08 -7.99
C TYR A 61 10.16 9.71 -7.09
N LYS A 62 9.19 8.97 -7.60
CA LYS A 62 8.01 8.53 -6.86
C LYS A 62 8.38 7.35 -5.96
N LYS A 63 9.01 7.69 -4.83
CA LYS A 63 9.38 6.76 -3.77
C LYS A 63 8.50 6.97 -2.55
N TYR A 64 8.16 5.89 -1.86
CA TYR A 64 7.36 5.94 -0.63
C TYR A 64 8.23 5.66 0.58
N VAL A 65 7.94 6.36 1.68
CA VAL A 65 8.73 6.25 2.92
C VAL A 65 8.80 4.80 3.42
N VAL A 66 7.66 4.10 3.43
CA VAL A 66 7.58 2.70 3.90
C VAL A 66 8.41 1.77 3.01
N ASP A 67 8.30 1.90 1.69
CA ASP A 67 9.00 1.08 0.72
C ASP A 67 10.52 1.25 0.85
N GLU A 68 11.00 2.48 1.08
CA GLU A 68 12.43 2.75 1.29
C GLU A 68 12.92 2.19 2.63
N MET A 69 12.10 2.26 3.69
CA MET A 69 12.41 1.67 5.00
C MET A 69 12.46 0.13 4.94
N ALA A 70 11.57 -0.49 4.17
CA ALA A 70 11.56 -1.93 3.94
C ALA A 70 12.77 -2.36 3.09
N ARG A 71 13.05 -1.65 2.00
CA ARG A 71 14.20 -1.94 1.13
C ARG A 71 15.53 -1.84 1.87
N ALA A 72 15.68 -0.91 2.81
CA ALA A 72 16.88 -0.80 3.66
C ALA A 72 17.13 -2.05 4.53
N LYS A 73 16.11 -2.91 4.69
CA LYS A 73 16.18 -4.19 5.41
C LYS A 73 16.08 -5.41 4.48
N ASP A 74 16.25 -5.21 3.16
CA ASP A 74 16.09 -6.26 2.15
C ASP A 74 14.68 -6.91 2.16
N ILE A 75 13.66 -6.08 2.42
CA ILE A 75 12.25 -6.48 2.42
C ILE A 75 11.55 -5.82 1.24
N GLU A 76 10.84 -6.62 0.45
CA GLU A 76 10.02 -6.15 -0.66
C GLU A 76 8.62 -5.73 -0.17
N VAL A 77 8.07 -4.66 -0.73
CA VAL A 77 6.70 -4.23 -0.48
C VAL A 77 5.86 -4.49 -1.73
N LEU A 78 4.87 -5.37 -1.61
CA LEU A 78 3.87 -5.62 -2.64
C LEU A 78 2.59 -4.86 -2.28
N ARG A 79 2.10 -4.03 -3.19
CA ARG A 79 0.85 -3.27 -3.01
C ARG A 79 -0.28 -3.91 -3.79
N LEU A 80 -1.42 -4.07 -3.14
CA LEU A 80 -2.61 -4.62 -3.78
C LEU A 80 -3.22 -3.63 -4.80
N PRO A 81 -4.04 -4.12 -5.73
CA PRO A 81 -4.89 -3.23 -6.52
C PRO A 81 -5.81 -2.39 -5.62
N PRO A 82 -6.09 -1.12 -5.97
CA PRO A 82 -7.04 -0.30 -5.23
C PRO A 82 -8.41 -0.99 -5.11
N TYR A 83 -9.02 -0.92 -3.92
CA TYR A 83 -10.36 -1.47 -3.63
C TYR A 83 -10.48 -3.01 -3.65
N HIS A 84 -9.38 -3.75 -3.72
CA HIS A 84 -9.38 -5.21 -3.72
C HIS A 84 -8.82 -5.78 -2.41
N CYS A 85 -9.48 -5.49 -1.29
CA CYS A 85 -9.03 -5.99 0.03
C CYS A 85 -9.24 -7.50 0.20
N GLU A 86 -10.11 -8.12 -0.61
CA GLU A 86 -10.28 -9.56 -0.72
C GLU A 86 -9.00 -10.29 -1.16
N LEU A 87 -8.04 -9.56 -1.76
CA LEU A 87 -6.72 -10.06 -2.10
C LEU A 87 -5.70 -9.93 -0.95
N ASN A 88 -6.12 -9.42 0.22
CA ASN A 88 -5.25 -9.27 1.37
C ASN A 88 -5.50 -10.38 2.41
N PRO A 89 -4.59 -11.35 2.58
CA PRO A 89 -4.79 -12.47 3.51
C PRO A 89 -4.89 -12.02 4.97
N ILE A 90 -4.34 -10.86 5.33
CA ILE A 90 -4.44 -10.33 6.70
C ILE A 90 -5.88 -9.96 7.08
N GLU A 91 -6.77 -9.70 6.12
CA GLU A 91 -8.18 -9.39 6.40
C GLU A 91 -8.90 -10.60 6.99
N LEU A 92 -8.56 -11.81 6.54
CA LEU A 92 -9.10 -13.06 7.10
C LEU A 92 -8.61 -13.29 8.53
N ILE A 93 -7.33 -13.01 8.80
CA ILE A 93 -6.78 -13.04 10.16
C ILE A 93 -7.49 -12.02 11.04
N TRP A 94 -7.64 -10.78 10.58
CA TRP A 94 -8.34 -9.74 11.33
C TRP A 94 -9.81 -10.07 11.55
N ALA A 95 -10.50 -10.70 10.61
CA ALA A 95 -11.87 -11.16 10.80
C ALA A 95 -11.95 -12.20 11.93
N ALA A 96 -11.02 -13.17 11.96
CA ALA A 96 -10.95 -14.18 13.01
C ALA A 96 -10.68 -13.56 14.39
N VAL A 97 -9.65 -12.71 14.46
CA VAL A 97 -9.23 -12.00 15.69
C VAL A 97 -10.36 -11.12 16.21
N LYS A 98 -10.92 -10.23 15.37
CA LYS A 98 -12.04 -9.36 15.75
C LYS A 98 -13.25 -10.17 16.21
N GLY A 99 -13.55 -11.27 15.52
CA GLY A 99 -14.64 -12.16 15.89
C GLY A 99 -14.46 -12.77 17.28
N LYS A 100 -13.25 -13.19 17.62
CA LYS A 100 -12.95 -13.72 18.97
C LYS A 100 -13.06 -12.65 20.04
N VAL A 101 -12.40 -11.51 19.84
CA VAL A 101 -12.47 -10.37 20.77
C VAL A 101 -13.92 -9.95 20.99
N ALA A 102 -14.73 -9.83 19.94
CA ALA A 102 -16.15 -9.48 20.08
C ALA A 102 -16.96 -10.51 20.87
N ARG A 103 -16.69 -11.81 20.71
CA ARG A 103 -17.41 -12.87 21.43
C ARG A 103 -17.05 -12.94 22.91
N GLU A 104 -15.81 -12.66 23.26
CA GLU A 104 -15.27 -12.83 24.61
C GLU A 104 -15.22 -11.54 25.42
N ASN A 105 -15.27 -10.38 24.76
CA ASN A 105 -15.31 -9.10 25.44
C ASN A 105 -16.62 -8.97 26.25
N ARG A 106 -16.46 -8.71 27.55
CA ARG A 106 -17.57 -8.50 28.50
C ARG A 106 -17.49 -7.16 29.21
N SER A 107 -16.29 -6.59 29.33
CA SER A 107 -16.03 -5.37 30.09
C SER A 107 -16.00 -4.11 29.23
N PHE A 108 -15.76 -4.24 27.92
CA PHE A 108 -15.55 -3.13 26.98
C PHE A 108 -14.38 -2.20 27.34
N LYS A 109 -13.49 -2.65 28.24
CA LYS A 109 -12.30 -1.92 28.63
C LYS A 109 -11.14 -2.23 27.70
N LEU A 110 -10.30 -1.22 27.44
CA LEU A 110 -9.19 -1.36 26.50
C LEU A 110 -8.14 -2.36 26.99
N GLU A 111 -7.92 -2.42 28.31
CA GLU A 111 -6.97 -3.35 28.93
C GLU A 111 -7.38 -4.80 28.68
N ASP A 112 -8.67 -5.11 28.83
CA ASP A 112 -9.21 -6.44 28.59
C ASP A 112 -9.23 -6.78 27.10
N ILE A 113 -9.54 -5.80 26.23
CA ILE A 113 -9.45 -5.96 24.78
C ILE A 113 -8.02 -6.32 24.36
N LYS A 114 -7.00 -5.69 24.95
CA LYS A 114 -5.60 -6.00 24.65
C LYS A 114 -5.25 -7.44 25.02
N VAL A 115 -5.66 -7.90 26.20
CA VAL A 115 -5.45 -9.31 26.61
C VAL A 115 -6.15 -10.29 25.68
N LEU A 116 -7.38 -9.98 25.24
CA LEU A 116 -8.11 -10.81 24.29
C LEU A 116 -7.48 -10.81 22.90
N LEU A 117 -6.94 -9.67 22.46
CA LEU A 117 -6.21 -9.54 21.20
C LEU A 117 -4.97 -10.42 21.19
N ASP A 118 -4.13 -10.33 22.23
CA ASP A 118 -2.91 -11.13 22.35
C ASP A 118 -3.24 -12.63 22.31
N LYS A 119 -4.24 -13.07 23.09
CA LYS A 119 -4.74 -14.47 23.06
C LYS A 119 -5.31 -14.89 21.71
N ALA A 120 -5.96 -13.98 20.99
CA ALA A 120 -6.50 -14.29 19.67
C ALA A 120 -5.39 -14.47 18.63
N LEU A 121 -4.33 -13.66 18.72
CA LEU A 121 -3.16 -13.76 17.85
C LEU A 121 -2.35 -15.04 18.12
N GLU A 122 -2.19 -15.44 19.39
CA GLU A 122 -1.49 -16.68 19.76
C GLU A 122 -2.15 -17.95 19.22
N GLU A 123 -3.47 -17.93 18.99
CA GLU A 123 -4.21 -19.05 18.39
C GLU A 123 -4.10 -19.12 16.87
N ILE A 124 -3.57 -18.09 16.21
CA ILE A 124 -3.33 -18.11 14.77
C ILE A 124 -2.14 -19.00 14.48
N THR A 125 -2.44 -20.23 14.05
CA THR A 125 -1.41 -21.20 13.67
C THR A 125 -0.88 -20.94 12.26
N ALA A 126 0.29 -21.50 11.96
CA ALA A 126 0.85 -21.49 10.61
C ALA A 126 -0.07 -22.18 9.58
N ASP A 127 -0.79 -23.24 9.99
CA ASP A 127 -1.79 -23.91 9.16
C ASP A 127 -2.97 -22.99 8.84
N TYR A 128 -3.47 -22.25 9.84
CA TYR A 128 -4.54 -21.28 9.64
C TYR A 128 -4.12 -20.16 8.67
N TRP A 129 -2.92 -19.62 8.85
CA TRP A 129 -2.35 -18.64 7.93
C TRP A 129 -2.21 -19.20 6.50
N THR A 130 -1.74 -20.43 6.35
CA THR A 130 -1.61 -21.10 5.05
C THR A 130 -2.96 -21.19 4.34
N LYS A 131 -4.02 -21.57 5.06
CA LYS A 131 -5.39 -21.61 4.52
C LYS A 131 -5.90 -20.22 4.08
N CYS A 132 -5.55 -19.16 4.82
CA CYS A 132 -5.89 -17.79 4.40
C CYS A 132 -5.20 -17.41 3.09
N ILE A 133 -3.93 -17.79 2.91
CA ILE A 133 -3.19 -17.57 1.66
C ILE A 133 -3.81 -18.36 0.51
N GLU A 134 -4.15 -19.63 0.71
CA GLU A 134 -4.82 -20.46 -0.30
C GLU A 134 -6.18 -19.89 -0.70
N HIS A 135 -6.94 -19.36 0.25
CA HIS A 135 -8.21 -18.68 -0.03
C HIS A 135 -8.00 -17.48 -0.95
N VAL A 136 -7.04 -16.60 -0.64
CA VAL A 136 -6.75 -15.42 -1.45
C VAL A 136 -6.31 -15.79 -2.86
N LYS A 137 -5.47 -16.81 -3.03
CA LYS A 137 -5.06 -17.32 -4.36
C LYS A 137 -6.26 -17.77 -5.18
N LYS A 138 -7.25 -18.42 -4.54
CA LYS A 138 -8.48 -18.82 -5.22
C LYS A 138 -9.35 -17.61 -5.61
N VAL A 139 -9.39 -16.57 -4.78
CA VAL A 139 -10.07 -15.31 -5.12
C VAL A 139 -9.41 -14.66 -6.33
N GLU A 140 -8.08 -14.59 -6.34
CA GLU A 140 -7.29 -14.07 -7.47
C GLU A 140 -7.58 -14.85 -8.77
N GLU A 141 -7.54 -16.18 -8.74
CA GLU A 141 -7.86 -17.03 -9.90
C GLU A 141 -9.27 -16.78 -10.43
N ASN A 142 -10.25 -16.63 -9.54
CA ASN A 142 -11.63 -16.33 -9.95
C ASN A 142 -11.74 -14.97 -10.65
N LEU A 143 -11.08 -13.93 -10.13
CA LEU A 143 -11.06 -12.61 -10.77
C LEU A 143 -10.44 -12.70 -12.16
N TRP A 144 -9.34 -13.44 -12.30
CA TRP A 144 -8.68 -13.67 -13.57
C TRP A 144 -9.56 -14.37 -14.61
N ASN A 145 -10.29 -15.40 -14.18
CA ASN A 145 -11.23 -16.09 -15.06
C ASN A 145 -12.40 -15.19 -15.50
N MET A 146 -12.86 -14.27 -14.65
CA MET A 146 -13.91 -13.33 -14.98
C MET A 146 -13.44 -12.30 -16.02
N ASP A 147 -12.26 -11.73 -15.83
CA ASP A 147 -11.69 -10.76 -16.79
C ASP A 147 -11.53 -11.39 -18.19
N MET A 148 -11.01 -12.62 -18.26
CA MET A 148 -10.84 -13.35 -19.52
C MET A 148 -12.15 -13.66 -20.25
N GLN A 149 -13.29 -13.67 -19.56
CA GLN A 149 -14.61 -13.90 -20.18
C GLN A 149 -15.22 -12.61 -20.75
N VAL A 150 -14.82 -11.45 -20.26
CA VAL A 150 -15.33 -10.14 -20.72
C VAL A 150 -14.63 -9.70 -22.02
N ASP A 151 -13.43 -10.22 -22.29
CA ASP A 151 -12.63 -9.92 -23.49
C ASP A 151 -12.97 -10.82 -24.71
N ILE A 152 -14.01 -11.66 -24.63
CA ILE A 152 -14.54 -12.51 -25.72
C ILE A 152 -15.83 -11.91 -26.28
#